data_AF-A0A2K8T356-F1
#
_entry.id   AF-A0A2K8T356-F1
#
_cell.length_a   1.000
_cell.length_b   1.000
_cell.length_c   1.000
_cell.angle_alpha   90.00
_cell.angle_beta   90.00
_cell.angle_gamma   90.00
#
_symmetry.space_group_name_H-M   'P 1'
#
loop_
_entity.id
_entity.type
_entity.pdbx_description
1 polymer ?
#
loop_
_entity_poly.entity_id
_entity_poly.type
_entity_poly.pdbx_seq_one_letter_code
_entity_poly.pdbx_strand_id
1 'polypeptide(L)'
;MTTQTIPNLPASCTEVSSRIDHRISEKTSALDYANLNTSIQETFTAIDRFEWQAVNEILQMREQQLYLQAGYKNFEEYCQRELYAWGGYRRINQLLGAKKVIDAVGELGGHIKNERQARPLLRLVKEPEKLKQAVTLALKDNPSPSVSDFAAAANIVVPQLPRKRQSIQEPLVPKIQEPVVPQKAIVTVSQQSHPRYGEEGTIEADAPNRWQQIVTFADGERLLINNTDLDAPSVPFPRERTYPAEYSEAMPSAGGYAIAALEEQHKQELERLSQELRIGLQSEATARAEEQVIEQIQSLQNLYRQQREQNVQLQQRLDEMESLRQLEIENQRLQQRIQELERAVQQHPVQQWGNTMTQQATKVLNKQVKQALEKTIDLRSLAVEPPKENAQECLRLMGMALKNLASAMNNSQALEAAAIILGTEPTRYAIAYRAEQLEMLPQAVSEIRAVLAKPGCTWQDYWAVAQEYEVIKADYWAELTTEETELIAALEIASHPPVIQVGSIVAYADPYYTLYNARGEVVEELGEEEVLVAWDHWKNEGRKIRYFRNELRFWQGENK
;
A
#
# COMPACT_ATOMS: atom_id res chain seq x y z
N MET A 1 58.39 52.79 38.54
CA MET A 1 59.44 52.94 37.49
C MET A 1 59.66 51.55 36.93
N THR A 2 59.02 51.22 35.79
CA THR A 2 59.67 51.14 34.45
C THR A 2 60.89 50.22 34.52
N THR A 3 60.94 49.05 33.88
CA THR A 3 60.60 48.71 32.49
C THR A 3 60.77 47.19 32.38
N GLN A 4 59.74 46.41 31.99
CA GLN A 4 59.53 45.88 30.64
C GLN A 4 60.82 45.45 29.91
N THR A 5 60.98 44.14 29.64
CA THR A 5 61.06 43.55 28.28
C THR A 5 61.00 42.00 28.37
N ILE A 6 59.94 41.44 27.78
CA ILE A 6 59.64 40.03 27.39
C ILE A 6 60.22 39.89 25.95
N PRO A 7 60.61 38.73 25.35
CA PRO A 7 59.95 37.41 25.44
C PRO A 7 60.87 36.17 25.43
N ASN A 8 60.36 35.06 25.97
CA ASN A 8 60.41 33.75 25.30
C ASN A 8 59.47 32.80 26.06
N LEU A 9 58.45 32.30 25.34
CA LEU A 9 57.49 31.32 25.85
C LEU A 9 58.20 30.04 26.32
N PRO A 10 57.79 29.43 27.45
CA PRO A 10 58.06 28.03 27.69
C PRO A 10 56.92 27.19 27.13
N ALA A 11 57.21 26.38 26.11
CA ALA A 11 56.44 25.19 25.80
C ALA A 11 56.69 24.16 26.91
N SER A 12 55.65 23.74 27.64
CA SER A 12 55.72 22.51 28.44
C SER A 12 54.98 21.42 27.70
N CYS A 13 55.73 20.55 27.02
CA CYS A 13 55.24 19.27 26.54
C CYS A 13 55.45 18.22 27.63
N THR A 14 54.35 17.68 28.15
CA THR A 14 54.27 16.27 28.53
C THR A 14 52.88 15.79 28.13
N GLU A 15 52.83 15.20 26.94
CA GLU A 15 51.76 14.33 26.48
C GLU A 15 51.75 13.03 27.32
N VAL A 16 50.56 12.51 27.62
CA VAL A 16 50.03 11.25 27.06
C VAL A 16 48.91 10.68 27.97
N SER A 17 47.74 10.54 27.34
CA SER A 17 46.65 9.57 27.52
C SER A 17 45.72 9.57 28.75
N SER A 18 44.64 10.33 28.58
CA SER A 18 43.26 9.84 28.41
C SER A 18 42.70 8.82 29.42
N ARG A 19 42.01 9.34 30.45
CA ARG A 19 40.82 8.72 31.03
C ARG A 19 39.62 9.63 30.75
N ILE A 20 38.74 9.18 29.86
CA ILE A 20 37.43 9.78 29.62
C ILE A 20 36.47 9.13 30.62
N ASP A 21 36.15 9.86 31.69
CA ASP A 21 34.99 9.56 32.53
C ASP A 21 33.75 10.07 31.78
N HIS A 22 32.96 9.13 31.23
CA HIS A 22 31.63 9.39 30.70
C HIS A 22 30.67 9.74 31.85
N ARG A 23 30.60 11.02 32.19
CA ARG A 23 29.48 11.58 32.97
C ARG A 23 28.40 12.02 31.97
N ILE A 24 27.45 11.12 31.70
CA ILE A 24 26.27 11.40 30.88
C ILE A 24 25.46 12.48 31.60
N SER A 25 25.51 13.70 31.06
CA SER A 25 24.54 14.74 31.37
C SER A 25 23.33 14.47 30.49
N GLU A 26 22.29 13.86 31.06
CA GLU A 26 20.95 13.80 30.47
C GLU A 26 20.44 15.24 30.31
N LYS A 27 20.71 15.83 29.15
CA LYS A 27 19.84 16.88 28.60
C LYS A 27 18.79 16.18 27.79
N THR A 28 17.61 15.99 28.37
CA THR A 28 16.36 15.77 27.64
C THR A 28 16.18 16.92 26.67
N SER A 29 16.66 16.76 25.45
CA SER A 29 16.30 17.59 24.32
C SER A 29 14.79 17.49 24.18
N ALA A 30 14.10 18.60 24.41
CA ALA A 30 12.68 18.70 24.16
C ALA A 30 12.43 18.22 22.72
N LEU A 31 11.62 17.18 22.55
CA LEU A 31 11.19 16.68 21.24
C LEU A 31 10.74 17.88 20.40
N ASP A 32 11.41 18.09 19.28
CA ASP A 32 11.08 19.16 18.35
C ASP A 32 9.82 18.77 17.58
N TYR A 33 8.67 19.03 18.20
CA TYR A 33 7.35 18.69 17.65
C TYR A 33 7.11 19.28 16.26
N ALA A 34 7.85 20.32 15.86
CA ALA A 34 7.78 20.87 14.51
C ALA A 34 8.33 19.88 13.46
N ASN A 35 9.44 19.20 13.75
CA ASN A 35 10.02 18.19 12.85
C ASN A 35 9.14 16.94 12.78
N LEU A 36 8.57 16.52 13.92
CA LEU A 36 7.61 15.42 13.95
C LEU A 36 6.35 15.75 13.15
N ASN A 37 5.80 16.96 13.30
CA ASN A 37 4.61 17.40 12.58
C ASN A 37 4.86 17.53 11.07
N THR A 38 6.06 17.96 10.68
CA THR A 38 6.46 18.03 9.25
C THR A 38 6.60 16.63 8.66
N SER A 39 7.24 15.70 9.37
CA SER A 39 7.34 14.29 8.97
C SER A 39 5.97 13.60 8.90
N ILE A 40 5.05 13.92 9.82
CA ILE A 40 3.67 13.43 9.79
C ILE A 40 2.91 14.01 8.59
N GLN A 41 3.06 15.30 8.28
CA GLN A 41 2.47 15.91 7.09
C GLN A 41 3.01 15.28 5.80
N GLU A 42 4.32 15.05 5.72
CA GLU A 42 4.97 14.40 4.58
C GLU A 42 4.47 12.96 4.39
N THR A 43 4.35 12.18 5.47
CA THR A 43 3.81 10.81 5.40
C THR A 43 2.35 10.79 4.98
N PHE A 44 1.49 11.69 5.50
CA PHE A 44 0.11 11.79 5.02
C PHE A 44 0.04 12.20 3.54
N THR A 45 0.88 13.15 3.09
CA THR A 45 0.90 13.52 1.66
C THR A 45 1.41 12.40 0.77
N ALA A 46 2.32 11.55 1.26
CA ALA A 46 2.77 10.36 0.54
C ALA A 46 1.64 9.33 0.45
N ILE A 47 0.92 9.09 1.55
CA ILE A 47 -0.26 8.21 1.57
C ILE A 47 -1.33 8.70 0.59
N ASP A 48 -1.66 9.99 0.59
CA ASP A 48 -2.63 10.58 -0.34
C ASP A 48 -2.19 10.39 -1.82
N ARG A 49 -0.89 10.53 -2.12
CA ARG A 49 -0.35 10.25 -3.46
C ARG A 49 -0.48 8.78 -3.86
N PHE A 50 -0.18 7.86 -2.94
CA PHE A 50 -0.35 6.42 -3.17
C PHE A 50 -1.82 6.05 -3.39
N GLU A 51 -2.75 6.65 -2.63
CA GLU A 51 -4.19 6.45 -2.85
C GLU A 51 -4.60 6.86 -4.26
N TRP A 52 -4.11 8.00 -4.77
CA TRP A 52 -4.42 8.44 -6.13
C TRP A 52 -3.81 7.56 -7.23
N GLN A 53 -2.61 7.01 -7.01
CA GLN A 53 -2.00 6.06 -7.93
C GLN A 53 -2.81 4.76 -8.00
N ALA A 54 -3.18 4.19 -6.84
CA ALA A 54 -4.01 2.99 -6.77
C ALA A 54 -5.39 3.19 -7.43
N VAL A 55 -5.98 4.39 -7.29
CA VAL A 55 -7.25 4.73 -7.95
C VAL A 55 -7.11 4.74 -9.48
N ASN A 56 -5.96 5.15 -10.04
CA ASN A 56 -5.73 5.09 -11.49
C ASN A 56 -5.69 3.64 -12.00
N GLU A 57 -5.02 2.74 -11.28
CA GLU A 57 -4.95 1.32 -11.64
C GLU A 57 -6.33 0.67 -11.56
N ILE A 58 -7.11 0.98 -10.52
CA ILE A 58 -8.48 0.48 -10.38
C ILE A 58 -9.39 1.01 -11.51
N LEU A 59 -9.18 2.27 -11.92
CA LEU A 59 -9.89 2.87 -13.04
C LEU A 59 -9.55 2.17 -14.36
N GLN A 60 -8.26 1.90 -14.62
CA GLN A 60 -7.83 1.12 -15.78
C GLN A 60 -8.42 -0.28 -15.77
N MET A 61 -8.38 -0.96 -14.62
CA MET A 61 -8.96 -2.30 -14.44
C MET A 61 -10.47 -2.29 -14.72
N ARG A 62 -11.18 -1.22 -14.36
CA ARG A 62 -12.59 -1.01 -14.71
C ARG A 62 -12.81 -0.76 -16.21
N GLU A 63 -12.03 0.12 -16.82
CA GLU A 63 -12.19 0.55 -18.22
C GLU A 63 -11.80 -0.54 -19.21
N GLN A 64 -10.72 -1.26 -18.94
CA GLN A 64 -10.24 -2.40 -19.72
C GLN A 64 -11.00 -3.70 -19.40
N GLN A 65 -11.95 -3.64 -18.47
CA GLN A 65 -12.77 -4.78 -18.03
C GLN A 65 -11.94 -6.00 -17.60
N LEU A 66 -10.75 -5.79 -17.01
CA LEU A 66 -9.84 -6.86 -16.59
C LEU A 66 -10.46 -7.76 -15.51
N TYR A 67 -11.40 -7.24 -14.71
CA TYR A 67 -12.19 -8.04 -13.78
C TYR A 67 -12.98 -9.16 -14.47
N LEU A 68 -13.37 -9.00 -15.74
CA LEU A 68 -14.03 -10.07 -16.49
C LEU A 68 -13.02 -11.17 -16.85
N GLN A 69 -11.79 -10.80 -17.20
CA GLN A 69 -10.71 -11.75 -17.50
C GLN A 69 -10.29 -12.54 -16.26
N ALA A 70 -10.37 -11.92 -15.08
CA ALA A 70 -10.16 -12.57 -13.79
C ALA A 70 -11.37 -13.37 -13.28
N GLY A 71 -12.46 -13.46 -14.05
CA GLY A 71 -13.61 -14.33 -13.77
C GLY A 71 -14.72 -13.73 -12.89
N TYR A 72 -14.70 -12.42 -12.61
CA TYR A 72 -15.78 -11.74 -11.88
C TYR A 72 -16.90 -11.31 -12.83
N LYS A 73 -18.16 -11.35 -12.37
CA LYS A 73 -19.32 -11.04 -13.25
C LYS A 73 -19.46 -9.54 -13.53
N ASN A 74 -19.08 -8.70 -12.58
CA ASN A 74 -19.10 -7.25 -12.70
C ASN A 74 -18.05 -6.61 -11.79
N PHE A 75 -17.75 -5.34 -12.04
CA PHE A 75 -16.75 -4.58 -11.28
C PHE A 75 -17.11 -4.45 -9.79
N GLU A 76 -18.41 -4.42 -9.46
CA GLU A 76 -18.88 -4.37 -8.08
C GLU A 76 -18.53 -5.64 -7.31
N GLU A 77 -18.71 -6.82 -7.91
CA GLU A 77 -18.33 -8.11 -7.34
C GLU A 77 -16.82 -8.20 -7.13
N TYR A 78 -16.03 -7.74 -8.10
CA TYR A 78 -14.57 -7.65 -7.96
C TYR A 78 -14.19 -6.76 -6.76
N CYS A 79 -14.72 -5.53 -6.68
CA CYS A 79 -14.39 -4.63 -5.58
C CYS A 79 -14.86 -5.17 -4.23
N GLN A 80 -15.97 -5.89 -4.19
CA GLN A 80 -16.49 -6.46 -2.95
C GLN A 80 -15.73 -7.70 -2.48
N ARG A 81 -15.04 -8.41 -3.37
CA ARG A 81 -14.21 -9.57 -3.03
C ARG A 81 -12.76 -9.22 -2.79
N GLU A 82 -12.12 -8.54 -3.74
CA GLU A 82 -10.68 -8.25 -3.69
C GLU A 82 -10.36 -6.99 -2.87
N LEU A 83 -11.25 -6.00 -2.90
CA LEU A 83 -11.04 -4.70 -2.26
C LEU A 83 -11.90 -4.53 -0.99
N TYR A 84 -12.40 -5.63 -0.41
CA TYR A 84 -13.21 -5.61 0.81
C TYR A 84 -12.50 -4.93 1.98
N ALA A 85 -11.22 -5.26 2.19
CA ALA A 85 -10.38 -4.67 3.24
C ALA A 85 -10.23 -3.14 3.09
N TRP A 86 -10.47 -2.62 1.89
CA TRP A 86 -10.39 -1.19 1.54
C TRP A 86 -11.76 -0.51 1.49
N GLY A 87 -12.81 -1.13 2.06
CA GLY A 87 -14.17 -0.60 2.10
C GLY A 87 -15.05 -0.97 0.89
N GLY A 88 -14.59 -1.91 0.07
CA GLY A 88 -15.33 -2.53 -1.02
C GLY A 88 -15.79 -1.54 -2.10
N TYR A 89 -16.82 -1.93 -2.84
CA TYR A 89 -17.30 -1.14 -3.98
C TYR A 89 -17.71 0.28 -3.60
N ARG A 90 -18.31 0.48 -2.42
CA ARG A 90 -18.77 1.80 -1.97
C ARG A 90 -17.62 2.79 -1.81
N ARG A 91 -16.51 2.39 -1.18
CA ARG A 91 -15.36 3.26 -0.96
C ARG A 91 -14.62 3.53 -2.28
N ILE A 92 -14.43 2.48 -3.09
CA ILE A 92 -13.79 2.61 -4.41
C ILE A 92 -14.58 3.53 -5.34
N ASN A 93 -15.90 3.44 -5.36
CA ASN A 93 -16.73 4.31 -6.20
C ASN A 93 -16.68 5.79 -5.74
N GLN A 94 -16.48 6.06 -4.45
CA GLN A 94 -16.25 7.41 -3.94
C GLN A 94 -14.92 7.98 -4.42
N LEU A 95 -13.86 7.17 -4.36
CA LEU A 95 -12.52 7.56 -4.83
C LEU A 95 -12.50 7.80 -6.35
N LEU A 96 -13.10 6.90 -7.13
CA LEU A 96 -13.28 7.09 -8.58
C LEU A 96 -14.11 8.33 -8.89
N GLY A 97 -15.13 8.63 -8.07
CA GLY A 97 -15.90 9.86 -8.18
C GLY A 97 -15.03 11.10 -7.95
N ALA A 98 -14.23 11.10 -6.89
CA ALA A 98 -13.32 12.20 -6.58
C ALA A 98 -12.26 12.41 -7.67
N LYS A 99 -11.75 11.32 -8.26
CA LYS A 99 -10.83 11.38 -9.41
C LYS A 99 -11.46 12.11 -10.59
N LYS A 100 -12.71 11.77 -10.93
CA LYS A 100 -13.47 12.45 -11.99
C LYS A 100 -13.63 13.95 -11.76
N VAL A 101 -13.75 14.39 -10.50
CA VAL A 101 -13.78 15.82 -10.17
C VAL A 101 -12.44 16.47 -10.50
N ILE A 102 -11.33 15.85 -10.06
CA ILE A 102 -9.98 16.38 -10.29
C ILE A 102 -9.68 16.47 -11.79
N ASP A 103 -10.00 15.41 -12.54
CA ASP A 103 -9.76 15.36 -13.99
C ASP A 103 -10.65 16.37 -14.75
N ALA A 104 -11.90 16.56 -14.32
CA ALA A 104 -12.80 17.55 -14.93
C ALA A 104 -12.42 19.01 -14.63
N VAL A 105 -11.73 19.26 -13.51
CA VAL A 105 -11.22 20.59 -13.13
C VAL A 105 -9.95 20.95 -13.91
N GLY A 106 -9.10 19.97 -14.22
CA GLY A 106 -7.82 20.17 -14.94
C GLY A 106 -6.73 20.74 -14.02
N GLU A 107 -6.08 21.83 -14.42
CA GLU A 107 -4.92 22.43 -13.71
C GLU A 107 -5.23 22.83 -12.25
N LEU A 108 -6.47 23.24 -11.97
CA LEU A 108 -6.90 23.60 -10.61
C LEU A 108 -7.19 22.36 -9.74
N GLY A 109 -7.13 21.15 -10.31
CA GLY A 109 -7.38 19.89 -9.62
C GLY A 109 -6.34 19.59 -8.54
N GLY A 110 -5.11 20.11 -8.68
CA GLY A 110 -4.04 19.97 -7.67
C GLY A 110 -4.34 20.64 -6.32
N HIS A 111 -5.37 21.49 -6.25
CA HIS A 111 -5.83 22.11 -5.01
C HIS A 111 -6.81 21.23 -4.21
N ILE A 112 -7.32 20.16 -4.81
CA ILE A 112 -8.21 19.18 -4.16
C ILE A 112 -7.33 18.03 -3.69
N LYS A 113 -7.08 17.94 -2.38
CA LYS A 113 -6.15 16.97 -1.82
C LYS A 113 -6.82 15.61 -1.58
N ASN A 114 -8.04 15.61 -1.02
CA ASN A 114 -8.68 14.40 -0.50
C ASN A 114 -10.10 14.19 -1.07
N GLU A 115 -10.60 12.95 -1.10
CA GLU A 115 -11.96 12.60 -1.56
C GLU A 115 -13.06 13.44 -0.89
N ARG A 116 -12.89 13.77 0.39
CA ARG A 116 -13.85 14.57 1.16
C ARG A 116 -14.01 15.99 0.60
N GLN A 117 -12.94 16.59 0.08
CA GLN A 117 -12.99 17.92 -0.55
C GLN A 117 -13.61 17.85 -1.95
N ALA A 118 -13.41 16.74 -2.68
CA ALA A 118 -14.01 16.52 -3.99
C ALA A 118 -15.51 16.21 -3.92
N ARG A 119 -15.98 15.61 -2.82
CA ARG A 119 -17.37 15.11 -2.69
C ARG A 119 -18.46 16.18 -2.93
N PRO A 120 -18.39 17.41 -2.39
CA PRO A 120 -19.37 18.46 -2.68
C PRO A 120 -19.41 18.90 -4.15
N LEU A 121 -18.31 18.71 -4.86
CA LEU A 121 -18.08 19.13 -6.24
C LEU A 121 -18.52 18.08 -7.28
N LEU A 122 -18.71 16.82 -6.86
CA LEU A 122 -19.15 15.71 -7.71
C LEU A 122 -20.36 16.01 -8.61
N ARG A 123 -21.30 16.81 -8.11
CA ARG A 123 -22.51 17.19 -8.86
C ARG A 123 -22.22 18.13 -10.03
N LEU A 124 -21.12 18.88 -9.97
CA LEU A 124 -20.69 19.85 -10.97
C LEU A 124 -19.81 19.22 -12.05
N VAL A 125 -19.46 17.93 -11.94
CA VAL A 125 -18.63 17.22 -12.93
C VAL A 125 -19.27 17.22 -14.33
N LYS A 126 -20.61 17.25 -14.42
CA LYS A 126 -21.33 17.36 -15.69
C LYS A 126 -21.28 18.78 -16.30
N GLU A 127 -20.85 19.77 -15.53
CA GLU A 127 -20.79 21.19 -15.91
C GLU A 127 -19.38 21.75 -15.57
N PRO A 128 -18.34 21.41 -16.36
CA PRO A 128 -16.94 21.69 -16.01
C PRO A 128 -16.62 23.17 -15.81
N GLU A 129 -17.32 24.06 -16.51
CA GLU A 129 -17.17 25.52 -16.36
C GLU A 129 -17.63 26.00 -14.97
N LYS A 130 -18.74 25.49 -14.47
CA LYS A 130 -19.24 25.82 -13.12
C LYS A 130 -18.39 25.17 -12.03
N LEU A 131 -17.85 23.99 -12.32
CA LEU A 131 -16.91 23.31 -11.44
C LEU A 131 -15.62 24.13 -11.26
N LYS A 132 -15.03 24.64 -12.35
CA LYS A 132 -13.86 25.52 -12.29
C LYS A 132 -14.17 26.81 -11.52
N GLN A 133 -15.33 27.42 -11.76
CA GLN A 133 -15.77 28.61 -11.03
C GLN A 133 -15.89 28.34 -9.51
N ALA A 134 -16.47 27.20 -9.11
CA ALA A 134 -16.57 26.83 -7.71
C ALA A 134 -15.20 26.62 -7.05
N VAL A 135 -14.25 26.01 -7.76
CA VAL A 135 -12.87 25.83 -7.26
C VAL A 135 -12.14 27.18 -7.15
N THR A 136 -12.26 28.05 -8.15
CA THR A 136 -11.66 29.41 -8.09
C THR A 136 -12.25 30.26 -6.96
N LEU A 137 -13.55 30.12 -6.69
CA LEU A 137 -14.22 30.86 -5.63
C LEU A 137 -13.78 30.36 -4.25
N ALA A 138 -13.60 29.04 -4.07
CA ALA A 138 -13.05 28.48 -2.84
C ALA A 138 -11.59 28.91 -2.59
N LEU A 139 -10.78 29.05 -3.66
CA LEU A 139 -9.37 29.47 -3.58
C LEU A 139 -9.19 30.98 -3.34
N LYS A 140 -10.17 31.80 -3.72
CA LYS A 140 -10.10 33.26 -3.60
C LYS A 140 -10.02 33.73 -2.14
N ASP A 141 -10.77 33.06 -1.26
CA ASP A 141 -10.89 33.45 0.16
C ASP A 141 -9.92 32.64 1.05
N ASN A 142 -9.42 31.49 0.58
CA ASN A 142 -8.48 30.65 1.33
C ASN A 142 -7.50 29.91 0.39
N PRO A 143 -6.17 30.11 0.52
CA PRO A 143 -5.18 29.40 -0.30
C PRO A 143 -5.09 27.90 -0.01
N SER A 144 -5.63 27.42 1.13
CA SER A 144 -5.81 26.01 1.44
C SER A 144 -7.27 25.69 1.80
N PRO A 145 -8.16 25.59 0.81
CA PRO A 145 -9.59 25.46 1.03
C PRO A 145 -9.95 24.16 1.76
N SER A 146 -10.78 24.28 2.79
CA SER A 146 -11.33 23.17 3.55
C SER A 146 -12.57 22.57 2.88
N VAL A 147 -13.12 21.48 3.43
CA VAL A 147 -14.33 20.82 2.90
C VAL A 147 -15.54 21.77 2.91
N SER A 148 -15.68 22.61 3.93
CA SER A 148 -16.76 23.60 4.02
C SER A 148 -16.63 24.68 2.96
N ASP A 149 -15.41 25.09 2.62
CA ASP A 149 -15.14 26.14 1.65
C ASP A 149 -15.56 25.69 0.23
N PHE A 150 -15.20 24.46 -0.13
CA PHE A 150 -15.68 23.86 -1.39
C PHE A 150 -17.19 23.62 -1.41
N ALA A 151 -17.81 23.25 -0.28
CA ALA A 151 -19.26 23.07 -0.20
C ALA A 151 -20.02 24.40 -0.34
N ALA A 152 -19.53 25.46 0.32
CA ALA A 152 -20.08 26.81 0.21
C ALA A 152 -19.93 27.35 -1.22
N ALA A 153 -18.74 27.23 -1.80
CA ALA A 153 -18.50 27.66 -3.17
C ALA A 153 -19.34 26.91 -4.20
N ALA A 154 -19.49 25.58 -4.04
CA ALA A 154 -20.38 24.79 -4.88
C ALA A 154 -21.85 25.25 -4.74
N ASN A 155 -22.30 25.60 -3.53
CA ASN A 155 -23.66 26.08 -3.28
C ASN A 155 -23.90 27.49 -3.82
N ILE A 156 -22.87 28.33 -3.89
CA ILE A 156 -22.96 29.66 -4.52
C ILE A 156 -23.12 29.51 -6.05
N VAL A 157 -22.30 28.66 -6.68
CA VAL A 157 -22.33 28.49 -8.14
C VAL A 157 -23.56 27.71 -8.59
N VAL A 158 -23.97 26.69 -7.83
CA VAL A 158 -25.21 25.95 -8.05
C VAL A 158 -25.89 25.70 -6.71
N PRO A 159 -26.88 26.52 -6.34
CA PRO A 159 -27.64 26.32 -5.12
C PRO A 159 -28.24 24.92 -5.07
N GLN A 160 -28.05 24.21 -3.96
CA GLN A 160 -28.82 23.00 -3.72
C GLN A 160 -30.28 23.43 -3.55
N LEU A 161 -31.11 23.13 -4.55
CA LEU A 161 -32.54 23.05 -4.32
C LEU A 161 -32.73 22.05 -3.16
N PRO A 162 -33.43 22.42 -2.07
CA PRO A 162 -33.68 21.50 -0.99
C PRO A 162 -34.26 20.23 -1.61
N ARG A 163 -33.69 19.08 -1.28
CA ARG A 163 -34.27 17.80 -1.68
C ARG A 163 -35.73 17.85 -1.26
N LYS A 164 -36.63 18.00 -2.24
CA LYS A 164 -38.01 17.58 -2.07
C LYS A 164 -37.88 16.12 -1.67
N ARG A 165 -38.09 15.81 -0.39
CA ARG A 165 -38.56 14.49 0.00
C ARG A 165 -39.66 14.16 -1.01
N GLN A 166 -39.58 13.00 -1.66
CA GLN A 166 -40.66 12.54 -2.50
C GLN A 166 -41.92 12.55 -1.62
N SER A 167 -42.72 13.60 -1.75
CA SER A 167 -44.13 13.53 -1.40
C SER A 167 -44.68 12.51 -2.37
N ILE A 168 -45.15 11.40 -1.82
CA ILE A 168 -46.05 10.47 -2.49
C ILE A 168 -47.03 11.31 -3.30
N GLN A 169 -47.16 11.00 -4.60
CA GLN A 169 -48.08 11.69 -5.49
C GLN A 169 -49.51 11.53 -4.94
N GLU A 170 -50.08 12.61 -4.41
CA GLU A 170 -51.53 12.75 -4.42
C GLU A 170 -51.95 13.19 -5.84
N PRO A 171 -53.02 12.59 -6.40
CA PRO A 171 -53.43 12.79 -7.78
C PRO A 171 -53.93 14.22 -8.04
N LEU A 172 -53.74 14.67 -9.29
CA LEU A 172 -54.15 15.97 -9.79
C LEU A 172 -55.60 16.33 -9.41
N VAL A 173 -55.78 17.42 -8.66
CA VAL A 173 -57.06 18.13 -8.56
C VAL A 173 -57.05 19.29 -9.57
N PRO A 174 -58.07 19.43 -10.44
CA PRO A 174 -58.14 20.49 -11.44
C PRO A 174 -58.21 21.89 -10.84
N LYS A 175 -57.67 22.87 -11.58
CA LYS A 175 -57.80 24.32 -11.32
C LYS A 175 -59.22 24.69 -10.87
N ILE A 176 -59.35 25.16 -9.64
CA ILE A 176 -60.56 25.83 -9.15
C ILE A 176 -60.42 27.33 -9.45
N GLN A 177 -61.49 27.86 -10.02
CA GLN A 177 -61.71 29.24 -10.41
C GLN A 177 -61.51 30.21 -9.24
N GLU A 178 -61.03 31.41 -9.57
CA GLU A 178 -60.92 32.54 -8.64
C GLU A 178 -62.23 32.79 -7.89
N PRO A 179 -62.24 32.83 -6.55
CA PRO A 179 -63.41 33.25 -5.81
C PRO A 179 -63.46 34.78 -5.74
N VAL A 180 -64.52 35.27 -6.35
CA VAL A 180 -65.28 36.50 -6.07
C VAL A 180 -65.05 37.05 -4.66
N VAL A 181 -64.69 38.33 -4.60
CA VAL A 181 -64.51 39.21 -3.42
C VAL A 181 -65.51 38.90 -2.29
N PRO A 182 -65.06 38.59 -1.05
CA PRO A 182 -65.96 38.52 0.09
C PRO A 182 -66.31 39.92 0.60
N GLN A 183 -67.59 40.09 0.91
CA GLN A 183 -68.19 41.29 1.47
C GLN A 183 -67.52 41.66 2.80
N LYS A 184 -67.15 42.94 2.97
CA LYS A 184 -66.61 43.49 4.22
C LYS A 184 -67.61 43.27 5.36
N ALA A 185 -67.27 42.45 6.34
CA ALA A 185 -68.09 42.22 7.53
C ALA A 185 -67.72 43.24 8.63
N ILE A 186 -68.71 43.98 9.11
CA ILE A 186 -68.58 44.92 10.25
C ILE A 186 -68.91 44.15 11.53
N VAL A 187 -68.08 44.29 12.56
CA VAL A 187 -68.17 43.55 13.83
C VAL A 187 -67.88 44.48 15.02
N THR A 188 -68.59 44.30 16.12
CA THR A 188 -68.44 45.09 17.36
C THR A 188 -67.80 44.24 18.46
N VAL A 189 -66.90 44.83 19.27
CA VAL A 189 -66.28 44.14 20.41
C VAL A 189 -67.27 44.07 21.58
N SER A 190 -67.73 42.86 21.91
CA SER A 190 -68.79 42.59 22.88
C SER A 190 -68.30 42.24 24.29
N GLN A 191 -66.99 42.05 24.47
CA GLN A 191 -66.41 41.67 25.76
C GLN A 191 -66.06 42.90 26.62
N GLN A 192 -66.74 43.08 27.76
CA GLN A 192 -66.56 44.23 28.67
C GLN A 192 -65.15 44.38 29.25
N SER A 193 -64.38 43.29 29.32
CA SER A 193 -62.99 43.30 29.77
C SER A 193 -61.99 43.71 28.69
N HIS A 194 -62.44 43.85 27.44
CA HIS A 194 -61.57 44.24 26.33
C HIS A 194 -61.41 45.77 26.30
N PRO A 195 -60.18 46.31 26.09
CA PRO A 195 -59.92 47.75 26.14
C PRO A 195 -60.71 48.57 25.11
N ARG A 196 -61.18 47.93 24.03
CA ARG A 196 -62.01 48.51 22.96
C ARG A 196 -63.47 48.05 22.99
N TYR A 197 -63.97 47.68 24.17
CA TYR A 197 -65.36 47.26 24.33
C TYR A 197 -66.35 48.31 23.79
N GLY A 198 -67.27 47.87 22.93
CA GLY A 198 -68.27 48.72 22.30
C GLY A 198 -67.82 49.42 21.01
N GLU A 199 -66.56 49.26 20.58
CA GLU A 199 -66.08 49.81 19.30
C GLU A 199 -66.40 48.88 18.12
N GLU A 200 -66.78 49.48 16.99
CA GLU A 200 -67.02 48.80 15.72
C GLU A 200 -65.75 48.76 14.87
N GLY A 201 -65.52 47.62 14.20
CA GLY A 201 -64.42 47.44 13.27
C GLY A 201 -64.78 46.55 12.08
N THR A 202 -63.91 46.51 11.09
CA THR A 202 -64.12 45.79 9.82
C THR A 202 -63.09 44.67 9.65
N ILE A 203 -63.57 43.49 9.25
CA ILE A 203 -62.71 42.36 8.89
C ILE A 203 -62.44 42.43 7.40
N GLU A 204 -61.21 42.80 7.05
CA GLU A 204 -60.77 42.93 5.65
C GLU A 204 -59.87 41.78 5.19
N ALA A 205 -59.40 40.94 6.12
CA ALA A 205 -58.44 39.87 5.87
C ALA A 205 -58.94 38.52 6.39
N ASP A 206 -58.47 37.44 5.77
CA ASP A 206 -58.76 36.08 6.21
C ASP A 206 -58.29 35.83 7.64
N ALA A 207 -59.09 35.07 8.39
CA ALA A 207 -58.80 34.77 9.79
C ALA A 207 -57.48 33.97 9.92
N PRO A 208 -56.54 34.39 10.78
CA PRO A 208 -55.27 33.69 10.94
C PRO A 208 -55.42 32.32 11.60
N ASN A 209 -56.48 32.11 12.40
CA ASN A 209 -56.82 30.82 12.95
C ASN A 209 -58.34 30.71 13.22
N ARG A 210 -58.77 29.55 13.74
CA ARG A 210 -60.19 29.26 13.99
C ARG A 210 -60.84 30.09 15.10
N TRP A 211 -60.05 30.67 16.00
CA TRP A 211 -60.54 31.30 17.23
C TRP A 211 -60.33 32.82 17.25
N GLN A 212 -59.65 33.39 16.25
CA GLN A 212 -59.24 34.80 16.23
C GLN A 212 -59.42 35.42 14.85
N GLN A 213 -59.74 36.71 14.84
CA GLN A 213 -59.89 37.52 13.64
C GLN A 213 -59.09 38.81 13.74
N ILE A 214 -58.65 39.29 12.58
CA ILE A 214 -57.98 40.59 12.46
C ILE A 214 -59.06 41.63 12.17
N VAL A 215 -59.33 42.49 13.14
CA VAL A 215 -60.32 43.56 13.05
C VAL A 215 -59.60 44.89 12.84
N THR A 216 -60.01 45.65 11.83
CA THR A 216 -59.49 46.98 11.53
C THR A 216 -60.49 48.03 12.03
N PHE A 217 -60.09 48.86 12.99
CA PHE A 217 -60.94 49.88 13.60
C PHE A 217 -60.89 51.21 12.81
N ALA A 218 -61.79 52.14 13.14
CA ALA A 218 -61.95 53.42 12.43
C ALA A 218 -60.71 54.34 12.48
N ASP A 219 -59.84 54.13 13.46
CA ASP A 219 -58.53 54.79 13.61
C ASP A 219 -57.42 54.16 12.73
N GLY A 220 -57.74 53.08 12.02
CA GLY A 220 -56.83 52.36 11.13
C GLY A 220 -55.98 51.30 11.84
N GLU A 221 -56.14 51.11 13.15
CA GLU A 221 -55.41 50.06 13.88
C GLU A 221 -55.99 48.68 13.59
N ARG A 222 -55.10 47.71 13.36
CA ARG A 222 -55.43 46.30 13.11
C ARG A 222 -55.09 45.48 14.33
N LEU A 223 -56.10 44.91 14.98
CA LEU A 223 -55.92 44.10 16.19
C LEU A 223 -56.43 42.68 15.96
N LEU A 224 -55.71 41.74 16.56
CA LEU A 224 -56.10 40.34 16.60
C LEU A 224 -57.03 40.14 17.82
N ILE A 225 -58.31 39.86 17.57
CA ILE A 225 -59.33 39.73 18.61
C ILE A 225 -59.88 38.30 18.58
N ASN A 226 -60.15 37.71 19.75
CA ASN A 226 -60.78 36.40 19.80
C ASN A 226 -62.23 36.50 19.33
N ASN A 227 -62.70 35.47 18.62
CA ASN A 227 -64.06 35.41 18.11
C ASN A 227 -65.12 35.37 19.24
N THR A 228 -64.73 34.97 20.46
CA THR A 228 -65.60 35.02 21.65
C THR A 228 -65.86 36.43 22.15
N ASP A 229 -65.00 37.37 21.78
CA ASP A 229 -65.00 38.74 22.28
C ASP A 229 -65.68 39.72 21.29
N LEU A 230 -66.22 39.17 20.20
CA LEU A 230 -66.88 39.87 19.10
C LEU A 230 -68.38 39.54 19.08
N ASP A 231 -69.22 40.47 18.64
CA ASP A 231 -70.65 40.22 18.45
C ASP A 231 -70.88 39.18 17.34
N ALA A 232 -71.60 38.13 17.71
CA ALA A 232 -71.64 36.86 17.00
C ALA A 232 -72.49 36.74 15.70
N PRO A 233 -73.19 37.74 15.11
CA PRO A 233 -73.96 37.47 13.89
C PRO A 233 -73.15 37.45 12.58
N SER A 234 -71.91 37.96 12.55
CA SER A 234 -71.16 38.16 11.30
C SER A 234 -69.81 37.43 11.21
N VAL A 235 -69.47 36.64 12.23
CA VAL A 235 -68.27 35.79 12.22
C VAL A 235 -68.63 34.47 11.55
N PRO A 236 -68.15 34.16 10.33
CA PRO A 236 -68.41 32.87 9.72
C PRO A 236 -67.75 31.79 10.57
N PHE A 237 -68.53 31.11 11.40
CA PHE A 237 -68.11 29.83 11.95
C PHE A 237 -67.96 28.87 10.78
N PRO A 238 -66.76 28.36 10.46
CA PRO A 238 -66.69 27.18 9.63
C PRO A 238 -67.38 26.07 10.43
N ARG A 239 -68.60 25.71 10.00
CA ARG A 239 -69.21 24.43 10.34
C ARG A 239 -68.16 23.34 10.11
N GLU A 240 -68.20 22.34 10.99
CA GLU A 240 -67.34 21.15 11.03
C GLU A 240 -66.66 20.84 9.70
N ARG A 241 -65.35 20.55 9.75
CA ARG A 241 -64.58 20.08 8.58
C ARG A 241 -65.44 19.10 7.79
N THR A 242 -65.95 19.56 6.65
CA THR A 242 -66.56 18.68 5.68
C THR A 242 -65.38 17.98 5.03
N TYR A 243 -65.02 16.83 5.59
CA TYR A 243 -64.08 15.95 4.92
C TYR A 243 -64.67 15.55 3.56
N PRO A 244 -63.84 15.31 2.54
CA PRO A 244 -64.29 14.76 1.27
C PRO A 244 -65.19 13.54 1.52
N ALA A 245 -66.20 13.31 0.66
CA ALA A 245 -67.21 12.25 0.84
C ALA A 245 -66.62 10.86 1.14
N GLU A 246 -65.39 10.61 0.70
CA GLU A 246 -64.61 9.40 0.94
C GLU A 246 -64.31 9.12 2.43
N TYR A 247 -64.29 10.14 3.29
CA TYR A 247 -64.05 10.00 4.73
C TYR A 247 -65.33 10.10 5.59
N SER A 248 -66.41 10.68 5.06
CA SER A 248 -67.68 10.79 5.80
C SER A 248 -68.61 9.59 5.60
N GLU A 249 -68.51 8.87 4.49
CA GLU A 249 -69.26 7.61 4.29
C GLU A 249 -68.68 6.43 5.08
N ALA A 250 -67.52 6.63 5.71
CA ALA A 250 -66.77 5.60 6.40
C ALA A 250 -67.06 5.52 7.91
N MET A 251 -68.33 5.60 8.35
CA MET A 251 -68.81 4.95 9.59
C MET A 251 -70.35 4.90 9.60
N PRO A 252 -71.03 3.77 9.94
CA PRO A 252 -70.57 2.72 10.85
C PRO A 252 -70.78 1.28 10.30
N SER A 253 -69.99 0.85 9.32
CA SER A 253 -69.74 -0.59 9.12
C SER A 253 -68.44 -0.95 8.39
N ALA A 254 -67.79 -0.01 7.68
CA ALA A 254 -66.57 -0.31 6.91
C ALA A 254 -65.34 0.54 7.28
N GLY A 255 -65.49 1.77 7.79
CA GLY A 255 -64.34 2.66 8.07
C GLY A 255 -63.60 2.43 9.39
N GLY A 256 -64.23 1.77 10.37
CA GLY A 256 -63.53 1.36 11.60
C GLY A 256 -62.41 0.34 11.32
N TYR A 257 -62.56 -0.48 10.27
CA TYR A 257 -61.57 -1.48 9.88
C TYR A 257 -60.33 -0.86 9.22
N ALA A 258 -60.48 0.23 8.46
CA ALA A 258 -59.34 0.87 7.79
C ALA A 258 -58.43 1.60 8.77
N ILE A 259 -59.01 2.30 9.76
CA ILE A 259 -58.24 2.99 10.81
C ILE A 259 -57.58 1.96 11.74
N ALA A 260 -58.30 0.91 12.14
CA ALA A 260 -57.74 -0.18 12.94
C ALA A 260 -56.60 -0.91 12.22
N ALA A 261 -56.73 -1.15 10.90
CA ALA A 261 -55.68 -1.78 10.10
C ALA A 261 -54.42 -0.91 10.01
N LEU A 262 -54.56 0.41 9.88
CA LEU A 262 -53.42 1.33 9.90
C LEU A 262 -52.72 1.38 11.26
N GLU A 263 -53.48 1.39 12.36
CA GLU A 263 -52.89 1.32 13.71
C GLU A 263 -52.16 0.00 13.95
N GLU A 264 -52.70 -1.10 13.45
CA GLU A 264 -52.06 -2.41 13.55
C GLU A 264 -50.78 -2.50 12.71
N GLN A 265 -50.78 -1.94 11.49
CA GLN A 265 -49.57 -1.81 10.67
C GLN A 265 -48.48 -0.99 11.38
N HIS A 266 -48.82 0.16 11.95
CA HIS A 266 -47.86 0.98 12.69
C HIS A 266 -47.31 0.26 13.93
N LYS A 267 -48.14 -0.50 14.65
CA LYS A 267 -47.66 -1.32 15.78
C LYS A 267 -46.65 -2.37 15.32
N GLN A 268 -46.94 -3.07 14.23
CA GLN A 268 -46.02 -4.07 13.65
C GLN A 268 -44.72 -3.43 13.16
N GLU A 269 -44.77 -2.24 12.56
CA GLU A 269 -43.58 -1.50 12.16
C GLU A 269 -42.74 -1.05 13.36
N LEU A 270 -43.36 -0.57 14.43
CA LEU A 270 -42.64 -0.21 15.66
C LEU A 270 -42.00 -1.42 16.33
N GLU A 271 -42.70 -2.55 16.37
CA GLU A 271 -42.15 -3.81 16.88
C GLU A 271 -40.96 -4.26 16.05
N ARG A 272 -41.08 -4.23 14.72
CA ARG A 272 -39.99 -4.55 13.79
C ARG A 272 -38.78 -3.63 14.00
N LEU A 273 -38.99 -2.31 14.05
CA LEU A 273 -37.91 -1.34 14.28
C LEU A 273 -37.25 -1.55 15.65
N SER A 274 -38.03 -1.89 16.69
CA SER A 274 -37.48 -2.18 18.01
C SER A 274 -36.61 -3.43 18.02
N GLN A 275 -36.99 -4.46 17.26
CA GLN A 275 -36.21 -5.68 17.10
C GLN A 275 -34.93 -5.44 16.30
N GLU A 276 -35.03 -4.71 15.17
CA GLU A 276 -33.87 -4.31 14.36
C GLU A 276 -32.87 -3.49 15.18
N LEU A 277 -33.35 -2.54 16.01
CA LEU A 277 -32.50 -1.75 16.89
C LEU A 277 -31.84 -2.61 17.97
N ARG A 278 -32.56 -3.55 18.58
CA ARG A 278 -32.01 -4.48 19.58
C ARG A 278 -30.92 -5.37 18.99
N ILE A 279 -31.14 -5.90 17.79
CA ILE A 279 -30.15 -6.70 17.06
C ILE A 279 -28.94 -5.84 16.71
N GLY A 280 -29.17 -4.61 16.23
CA GLY A 280 -28.10 -3.65 15.93
C GLY A 280 -27.21 -3.37 17.14
N LEU A 281 -27.81 -3.04 18.30
CA LEU A 281 -27.07 -2.81 19.54
C LEU A 281 -26.30 -4.04 20.02
N GLN A 282 -26.88 -5.24 19.91
CA GLN A 282 -26.19 -6.48 20.26
C GLN A 282 -25.00 -6.73 19.34
N SER A 283 -25.16 -6.51 18.03
CA SER A 283 -24.08 -6.68 17.05
C SER A 283 -22.94 -5.67 17.23
N GLU A 284 -23.27 -4.43 17.61
CA GLU A 284 -22.26 -3.42 17.90
C GLU A 284 -21.51 -3.73 19.20
N ALA A 285 -22.23 -4.21 20.23
CA ALA A 285 -21.61 -4.65 21.48
C ALA A 285 -20.68 -5.85 21.27
N THR A 286 -21.06 -6.82 20.43
CA THR A 286 -20.20 -7.98 20.10
C THR A 286 -19.00 -7.55 19.27
N ALA A 287 -19.17 -6.68 18.28
CA ALA A 287 -18.07 -6.18 17.46
C ALA A 287 -17.02 -5.45 18.31
N ARG A 288 -17.45 -4.58 19.24
CA ARG A 288 -16.53 -3.90 20.17
C ARG A 288 -15.82 -4.87 21.11
N ALA A 289 -16.50 -5.92 21.55
CA ALA A 289 -15.88 -6.95 22.38
C ALA A 289 -14.83 -7.75 21.58
N GLU A 290 -15.12 -8.10 20.32
CA GLU A 290 -14.19 -8.77 19.42
C GLU A 290 -12.96 -7.90 19.13
N GLU A 291 -13.14 -6.60 18.85
CA GLU A 291 -12.05 -5.65 18.66
C GLU A 291 -11.12 -5.60 19.88
N GLN A 292 -11.67 -5.49 21.09
CA GLN A 292 -10.88 -5.51 22.33
C GLN A 292 -10.10 -6.82 22.51
N VAL A 293 -10.71 -7.97 22.19
CA VAL A 293 -10.03 -9.27 22.26
C VAL A 293 -8.91 -9.36 21.22
N ILE A 294 -9.11 -8.84 20.01
CA ILE A 294 -8.08 -8.80 18.97
C ILE A 294 -6.89 -7.94 19.41
N GLU A 295 -7.14 -6.75 19.96
CA GLU A 295 -6.08 -5.89 20.50
C GLU A 295 -5.31 -6.58 21.64
N GLN A 296 -6.01 -7.26 22.54
CA GLN A 296 -5.39 -8.04 23.60
C GLN A 296 -4.53 -9.19 23.05
N ILE A 297 -5.01 -9.93 22.06
CA ILE A 297 -4.24 -11.01 21.42
C ILE A 297 -3.00 -10.45 20.74
N GLN A 298 -3.12 -9.33 20.02
CA GLN A 298 -1.98 -8.70 19.36
C GLN A 298 -0.93 -8.21 20.36
N SER A 299 -1.35 -7.57 21.46
CA SER A 299 -0.44 -7.12 22.51
C SER A 299 0.27 -8.31 23.19
N LEU A 300 -0.43 -9.41 23.47
CA LEU A 300 0.15 -10.63 24.02
C LEU A 300 1.13 -11.31 23.06
N GLN A 301 0.81 -11.34 21.76
CA GLN A 301 1.72 -11.88 20.74
C GLN A 301 3.01 -11.07 20.65
N ASN A 302 2.92 -9.73 20.71
CA ASN A 302 4.09 -8.86 20.72
C ASN A 302 4.96 -9.08 21.97
N LEU A 303 4.32 -9.21 23.14
CA LEU A 303 5.03 -9.50 24.39
C LEU A 303 5.71 -10.88 24.35
N TYR A 304 5.06 -11.89 23.79
CA TYR A 304 5.64 -13.22 23.61
C TYR A 304 6.84 -13.21 22.65
N ARG A 305 6.77 -12.44 21.56
CA ARG A 305 7.91 -12.25 20.64
C ARG A 305 9.10 -11.61 21.35
N GLN A 306 8.88 -10.53 22.08
CA GLN A 306 9.92 -9.86 22.86
C GLN A 306 10.55 -10.81 23.90
N GLN A 307 9.73 -11.59 24.60
CA GLN A 307 10.22 -12.57 25.57
C GLN A 307 11.07 -13.67 24.90
N ARG A 308 10.67 -14.13 23.71
CA ARG A 308 11.44 -15.13 22.95
C ARG A 308 12.79 -14.57 22.52
N GLU A 309 12.84 -13.34 22.05
CA GLU A 309 14.09 -12.65 21.68
C GLU A 309 15.03 -12.50 22.87
N GLN A 310 14.50 -12.08 24.03
CA GLN A 310 15.29 -11.98 25.27
C GLN A 310 15.84 -13.34 25.71
N ASN A 311 15.04 -14.40 25.61
CA ASN A 311 15.50 -15.75 25.95
C ASN A 311 16.63 -16.23 25.02
N VAL A 312 16.56 -15.91 23.72
CA VAL A 312 17.65 -16.23 22.77
C VAL A 312 18.92 -15.46 23.14
N GLN A 313 18.82 -14.17 23.46
CA GLN A 313 19.97 -13.36 23.88
C GLN A 313 20.58 -13.87 25.20
N LEU A 314 19.75 -14.28 26.16
CA LEU A 314 20.23 -14.88 27.41
C LEU A 314 20.93 -16.21 27.18
N GLN A 315 20.40 -17.05 26.28
CA GLN A 315 21.03 -18.31 25.92
C GLN A 315 22.41 -18.09 25.29
N GLN A 316 22.54 -17.16 24.36
CA GLN A 316 23.82 -16.81 23.74
C GLN A 316 24.85 -16.35 24.79
N ARG A 317 24.44 -15.52 25.75
CA ARG A 317 25.32 -15.09 26.84
C ARG A 317 25.73 -16.23 27.77
N LEU A 318 24.85 -17.21 27.99
CA LEU A 318 25.20 -18.40 28.77
C LEU A 318 26.23 -19.25 28.03
N ASP A 319 26.05 -19.47 26.73
CA ASP A 319 26.98 -20.24 25.90
C ASP A 319 28.36 -19.55 25.83
N GLU A 320 28.39 -18.22 25.70
CA GLU A 320 29.61 -17.41 25.79
C GLU A 320 30.31 -17.60 27.15
N MET A 321 29.56 -17.49 28.26
CA MET A 321 30.10 -17.68 29.61
C MET A 321 30.63 -19.10 29.84
N GLU A 322 30.00 -20.13 29.27
CA GLU A 322 30.47 -21.51 29.33
C GLU A 322 31.78 -21.69 28.54
N SER A 323 31.87 -21.10 27.34
CA SER A 323 33.10 -21.12 26.55
C SER A 323 34.27 -20.44 27.28
N LEU A 324 34.02 -19.31 27.94
CA LEU A 324 35.02 -18.60 28.74
C LEU A 324 35.49 -19.43 29.93
N ARG A 325 34.58 -20.13 30.61
CA ARG A 325 34.93 -21.06 31.70
C ARG A 325 35.79 -22.22 31.20
N GLN A 326 35.50 -22.77 30.02
CA GLN A 326 36.32 -23.83 29.43
C GLN A 326 37.74 -23.33 29.15
N LEU A 327 37.87 -22.15 28.54
CA LEU A 327 39.18 -21.52 28.31
C LEU A 327 39.93 -21.21 29.61
N GLU A 328 39.23 -20.83 30.68
CA GLU A 328 39.83 -20.61 31.99
C GLU A 328 40.37 -21.92 32.57
N ILE A 329 39.62 -23.01 32.49
CA ILE A 329 40.05 -24.35 32.93
C ILE A 329 41.27 -24.82 32.12
N GLU A 330 41.27 -24.64 30.80
CA GLU A 330 42.40 -24.98 29.95
C GLU A 330 43.64 -24.16 30.28
N ASN A 331 43.48 -22.86 30.51
CA ASN A 331 44.58 -22.00 30.95
C ASN A 331 45.15 -22.43 32.30
N GLN A 332 44.30 -22.78 33.27
CA GLN A 332 44.75 -23.31 34.56
C GLN A 332 45.53 -24.63 34.39
N ARG A 333 45.04 -25.52 33.52
CA ARG A 333 45.72 -26.79 33.22
C ARG A 333 47.09 -26.56 32.55
N LEU A 334 47.17 -25.60 31.63
CA LEU A 334 48.43 -25.21 30.99
C LEU A 334 49.40 -24.61 32.00
N GLN A 335 48.94 -23.74 32.89
CA GLN A 335 49.77 -23.17 33.96
C GLN A 335 50.32 -24.25 34.90
N GLN A 336 49.48 -25.21 35.31
CA GLN A 336 49.95 -26.36 36.11
C GLN A 336 51.00 -27.16 35.36
N ARG A 337 50.80 -27.41 34.06
CA ARG A 337 51.75 -28.14 33.24
C ARG A 337 53.08 -27.39 33.08
N ILE A 338 53.04 -26.07 32.90
CA ILE A 338 54.24 -25.24 32.84
C ILE A 338 54.99 -25.32 34.17
N GLN A 339 54.30 -25.20 35.31
CA GLN A 339 54.93 -25.32 36.63
C GLN A 339 55.55 -26.70 36.86
N GLU A 340 54.89 -27.78 36.44
CA GLU A 340 55.46 -29.13 36.50
C GLU A 340 56.74 -29.24 35.66
N LEU A 341 56.73 -28.70 34.43
CA LEU A 341 57.89 -28.70 33.54
C LEU A 341 59.03 -27.84 34.12
N GLU A 342 58.72 -26.67 34.67
CA GLU A 342 59.71 -25.82 35.34
C GLU A 342 60.34 -26.53 36.54
N ARG A 343 59.55 -27.22 37.37
CA ARG A 343 60.09 -28.03 38.48
C ARG A 343 60.93 -29.20 37.98
N ALA A 344 60.51 -29.89 36.92
CA ALA A 344 61.28 -30.99 36.34
C ALA A 344 62.63 -30.50 35.78
N VAL A 345 62.66 -29.31 35.17
CA VAL A 345 63.89 -28.66 34.69
C VAL A 345 64.79 -28.24 35.86
N GLN A 346 64.23 -27.70 36.95
CA GLN A 346 65.00 -27.34 38.15
C GLN A 346 65.58 -28.56 38.87
N GLN A 347 64.85 -29.67 38.92
CA GLN A 347 65.28 -30.91 39.60
C GLN A 347 66.35 -31.69 38.82
N HIS A 348 66.41 -31.53 37.49
CA HIS A 348 67.39 -32.19 36.63
C HIS A 348 68.12 -31.20 35.70
N PRO A 349 69.11 -30.44 36.21
CA PRO A 349 69.83 -29.47 35.40
C PRO A 349 70.66 -30.17 34.31
N VAL A 350 70.23 -30.00 33.05
CA VAL A 350 70.88 -30.11 31.72
C VAL A 350 71.81 -31.31 31.42
N GLN A 351 72.59 -31.83 32.37
CA GLN A 351 73.62 -32.85 32.14
C GLN A 351 73.06 -34.28 32.03
N GLN A 352 71.86 -34.57 32.55
CA GLN A 352 71.22 -35.89 32.39
C GLN A 352 70.30 -36.00 31.15
N TRP A 353 69.91 -34.87 30.55
CA TRP A 353 68.99 -34.84 29.39
C TRP A 353 69.70 -34.96 28.04
N GLY A 354 71.02 -34.73 27.99
CA GLY A 354 71.78 -34.58 26.75
C GLY A 354 71.89 -35.85 25.90
N ASN A 355 71.80 -37.06 26.49
CA ASN A 355 72.29 -38.26 25.80
C ASN A 355 71.25 -39.36 25.54
N THR A 356 70.17 -39.46 26.31
CA THR A 356 69.15 -40.52 26.14
C THR A 356 67.79 -39.99 25.67
N MET A 357 67.35 -38.84 26.22
CA MET A 357 66.06 -38.24 25.85
C MET A 357 66.08 -37.62 24.46
N THR A 358 67.17 -36.97 24.05
CA THR A 358 67.29 -36.33 22.73
C THR A 358 67.22 -37.32 21.57
N GLN A 359 67.82 -38.51 21.68
CA GLN A 359 67.79 -39.52 20.61
C GLN A 359 66.48 -40.33 20.54
N GLN A 360 65.88 -40.63 21.70
CA GLN A 360 64.57 -41.27 21.74
C GLN A 360 63.44 -40.30 21.42
N ALA A 361 63.51 -39.06 21.90
CA ALA A 361 62.58 -38.01 21.54
C ALA A 361 62.68 -37.68 20.05
N THR A 362 63.88 -37.57 19.45
CA THR A 362 63.97 -37.37 17.99
C THR A 362 63.42 -38.55 17.19
N LYS A 363 63.57 -39.80 17.64
CA LYS A 363 62.93 -40.97 16.99
C LYS A 363 61.42 -40.98 17.16
N VAL A 364 60.90 -40.69 18.36
CA VAL A 364 59.46 -40.65 18.64
C VAL A 364 58.80 -39.46 17.95
N LEU A 365 59.45 -38.30 17.94
CA LEU A 365 59.01 -37.10 17.24
C LEU A 365 59.06 -37.32 15.72
N ASN A 366 60.11 -37.94 15.16
CA ASN A 366 60.12 -38.31 13.74
C ASN A 366 59.04 -39.34 13.40
N LYS A 367 58.71 -40.26 14.32
CA LYS A 367 57.63 -41.23 14.13
C LYS A 367 56.24 -40.57 14.25
N GLN A 368 56.06 -39.64 15.19
CA GLN A 368 54.83 -38.86 15.36
C GLN A 368 54.64 -37.85 14.24
N VAL A 369 55.71 -37.23 13.74
CA VAL A 369 55.69 -36.36 12.55
C VAL A 369 55.39 -37.18 11.30
N LYS A 370 55.97 -38.37 11.13
CA LYS A 370 55.59 -39.29 10.04
C LYS A 370 54.15 -39.77 10.15
N GLN A 371 53.67 -40.13 11.33
CA GLN A 371 52.27 -40.53 11.54
C GLN A 371 51.29 -39.35 11.43
N ALA A 372 51.71 -38.14 11.76
CA ALA A 372 50.93 -36.93 11.55
C ALA A 372 50.88 -36.57 10.06
N LEU A 373 51.98 -36.75 9.32
CA LEU A 373 52.04 -36.59 7.85
C LEU A 373 51.32 -37.72 7.08
N GLU A 374 51.19 -38.92 7.65
CA GLU A 374 50.34 -40.00 7.10
C GLU A 374 48.85 -39.79 7.43
N LYS A 375 48.55 -38.97 8.45
CA LYS A 375 47.19 -38.56 8.84
C LYS A 375 46.80 -37.16 8.35
N THR A 376 47.72 -36.42 7.73
CA THR A 376 47.35 -35.23 6.98
C THR A 376 46.61 -35.70 5.75
N ILE A 377 45.30 -35.52 5.83
CA ILE A 377 44.38 -35.32 4.72
C ILE A 377 45.14 -34.95 3.44
N ASP A 378 45.14 -35.86 2.47
CA ASP A 378 45.76 -35.62 1.18
C ASP A 378 44.99 -34.48 0.50
N LEU A 379 45.60 -33.30 0.39
CA LEU A 379 44.93 -32.10 -0.15
C LEU A 379 44.42 -32.35 -1.58
N ARG A 380 45.04 -33.30 -2.30
CA ARG A 380 44.55 -33.78 -3.60
C ARG A 380 43.27 -34.61 -3.48
N SER A 381 43.09 -35.43 -2.44
CA SER A 381 41.86 -36.20 -2.27
C SER A 381 40.68 -35.30 -1.88
N LEU A 382 40.92 -34.24 -1.12
CA LEU A 382 39.86 -33.28 -0.76
C LEU A 382 39.45 -32.36 -1.91
N ALA A 383 40.35 -32.12 -2.87
CA ALA A 383 40.04 -31.43 -4.11
C ALA A 383 39.16 -32.27 -5.06
N VAL A 384 39.23 -33.59 -4.96
CA VAL A 384 38.47 -34.53 -5.81
C VAL A 384 37.08 -34.83 -5.23
N GLU A 385 36.94 -34.92 -3.90
CA GLU A 385 35.65 -35.14 -3.24
C GLU A 385 35.36 -34.08 -2.15
N PRO A 386 34.67 -32.97 -2.50
CA PRO A 386 34.29 -31.95 -1.53
C PRO A 386 33.14 -32.40 -0.59
N PRO A 387 32.98 -31.74 0.58
CA PRO A 387 31.84 -31.96 1.46
C PRO A 387 30.51 -31.68 0.75
N LYS A 388 29.48 -32.49 1.04
CA LYS A 388 28.20 -32.54 0.29
C LYS A 388 27.29 -31.32 0.50
N GLU A 389 27.51 -30.54 1.55
CA GLU A 389 26.77 -29.32 1.82
C GLU A 389 27.59 -28.13 1.31
N ASN A 390 27.01 -27.37 0.36
CA ASN A 390 27.62 -26.17 -0.23
C ASN A 390 29.03 -26.39 -0.84
N ALA A 391 29.17 -27.47 -1.61
CA ALA A 391 30.42 -27.95 -2.18
C ALA A 391 31.18 -26.87 -2.99
N GLN A 392 30.49 -26.00 -3.73
CA GLN A 392 31.10 -24.96 -4.56
C GLN A 392 31.71 -23.82 -3.75
N GLU A 393 31.02 -23.28 -2.75
CA GLU A 393 31.58 -22.25 -1.88
C GLU A 393 32.74 -22.80 -1.03
N CYS A 394 32.58 -24.02 -0.51
CA CYS A 394 33.65 -24.69 0.22
C CYS A 394 34.89 -24.91 -0.64
N LEU A 395 34.72 -25.36 -1.89
CA LEU A 395 35.82 -25.51 -2.85
C LEU A 395 36.47 -24.15 -3.15
N ARG A 396 35.69 -23.10 -3.40
CA ARG A 396 36.22 -21.75 -3.65
C ARG A 396 37.06 -21.24 -2.49
N LEU A 397 36.53 -21.31 -1.26
CA LEU A 397 37.23 -20.87 -0.05
C LEU A 397 38.48 -21.72 0.23
N MET A 398 38.42 -23.03 -0.02
CA MET A 398 39.59 -23.89 0.07
C MET A 398 40.66 -23.53 -0.97
N GLY A 399 40.28 -23.27 -2.22
CA GLY A 399 41.20 -22.82 -3.27
C GLY A 399 41.90 -21.50 -2.90
N MET A 400 41.15 -20.54 -2.35
CA MET A 400 41.71 -19.27 -1.86
C MET A 400 42.61 -19.45 -0.62
N ALA A 401 42.23 -20.30 0.32
CA ALA A 401 43.05 -20.62 1.50
C ALA A 401 44.35 -21.34 1.10
N LEU A 402 44.28 -22.26 0.13
CA LEU A 402 45.42 -22.99 -0.41
C LEU A 402 46.36 -22.07 -1.21
N LYS A 403 45.86 -21.06 -1.94
CA LYS A 403 46.68 -19.99 -2.53
C LYS A 403 47.54 -19.30 -1.45
N ASN A 404 46.90 -18.91 -0.35
CA ASN A 404 47.57 -18.19 0.74
C ASN A 404 48.62 -19.08 1.43
N LEU A 405 48.29 -20.35 1.68
CA LEU A 405 49.24 -21.34 2.23
C LEU A 405 50.38 -21.64 1.28
N ALA A 406 50.12 -21.84 -0.02
CA ALA A 406 51.14 -22.08 -1.04
C ALA A 406 52.12 -20.90 -1.15
N SER A 407 51.62 -19.67 -1.01
CA SER A 407 52.43 -18.45 -1.05
C SER A 407 53.23 -18.24 0.24
N ALA A 408 52.63 -18.46 1.40
CA ALA A 408 53.28 -18.29 2.71
C ALA A 408 54.34 -19.37 3.01
N MET A 409 54.12 -20.60 2.52
CA MET A 409 54.93 -21.77 2.89
C MET A 409 55.72 -22.37 1.72
N ASN A 410 55.69 -21.77 0.52
CA ASN A 410 56.29 -22.33 -0.70
C ASN A 410 55.90 -23.80 -0.97
N ASN A 411 54.68 -24.19 -0.61
CA ASN A 411 54.23 -25.58 -0.72
C ASN A 411 53.68 -25.88 -2.13
N SER A 412 54.40 -26.72 -2.89
CA SER A 412 54.02 -27.10 -4.26
C SER A 412 52.75 -27.97 -4.32
N GLN A 413 52.48 -28.81 -3.32
CA GLN A 413 51.27 -29.63 -3.28
C GLN A 413 50.02 -28.79 -3.03
N ALA A 414 50.11 -27.78 -2.17
CA ALA A 414 49.03 -26.82 -1.95
C ALA A 414 48.75 -26.00 -3.23
N LEU A 415 49.80 -25.69 -4.00
CA LEU A 415 49.70 -24.97 -5.26
C LEU A 415 49.01 -25.80 -6.34
N GLU A 416 49.36 -27.09 -6.47
CA GLU A 416 48.68 -28.03 -7.36
C GLU A 416 47.22 -28.28 -6.97
N ALA A 417 46.94 -28.43 -5.66
CA ALA A 417 45.57 -28.58 -5.19
C ALA A 417 44.72 -27.34 -5.46
N ALA A 418 45.26 -26.14 -5.23
CA ALA A 418 44.58 -24.88 -5.56
C ALA A 418 44.31 -24.74 -7.06
N ALA A 419 45.26 -25.16 -7.91
CA ALA A 419 45.11 -25.14 -9.37
C ALA A 419 43.96 -26.04 -9.83
N ILE A 420 43.87 -27.27 -9.28
CA ILE A 420 42.80 -28.22 -9.59
C ILE A 420 41.44 -27.66 -9.17
N ILE A 421 41.35 -27.11 -7.96
CA ILE A 421 40.10 -26.57 -7.41
C ILE A 421 39.61 -25.35 -8.18
N LEU A 422 40.52 -24.47 -8.59
CA LEU A 422 40.19 -23.21 -9.29
C LEU A 422 40.14 -23.35 -10.81
N GLY A 423 40.46 -24.53 -11.35
CA GLY A 423 40.47 -24.82 -12.79
C GLY A 423 41.58 -24.08 -13.55
N THR A 424 42.73 -23.85 -12.93
CA THR A 424 43.85 -23.08 -13.51
C THR A 424 45.13 -23.88 -13.62
N GLU A 425 46.13 -23.31 -14.28
CA GLU A 425 47.48 -23.86 -14.24
C GLU A 425 48.09 -23.74 -12.83
N PRO A 426 48.95 -24.69 -12.41
CA PRO A 426 49.64 -24.66 -11.12
C PRO A 426 50.80 -23.64 -11.15
N THR A 427 50.47 -22.39 -11.45
CA THR A 427 51.36 -21.25 -11.35
C THR A 427 50.79 -20.25 -10.35
N ARG A 428 51.67 -19.59 -9.58
CA ARG A 428 51.26 -18.60 -8.58
C ARG A 428 50.44 -17.47 -9.20
N TYR A 429 50.82 -17.06 -10.40
CA TYR A 429 50.17 -15.99 -11.13
C TYR A 429 48.76 -16.38 -11.57
N ALA A 430 48.57 -17.54 -12.23
CA ALA A 430 47.25 -17.98 -12.68
C ALA A 430 46.27 -18.20 -11.51
N ILE A 431 46.75 -18.79 -10.41
CA ILE A 431 45.96 -18.99 -9.20
C ILE A 431 45.61 -17.64 -8.55
N ALA A 432 46.57 -16.71 -8.45
CA ALA A 432 46.33 -15.41 -7.87
C ALA A 432 45.29 -14.62 -8.66
N TYR A 433 45.46 -14.56 -9.98
CA TYR A 433 44.56 -13.89 -10.90
C TYR A 433 43.14 -14.48 -10.87
N ARG A 434 43.01 -15.81 -10.86
CA ARG A 434 41.70 -16.46 -10.75
C ARG A 434 41.04 -16.26 -9.38
N ALA A 435 41.82 -16.25 -8.31
CA ALA A 435 41.30 -15.94 -6.98
C ALA A 435 40.76 -14.50 -6.89
N GLU A 436 41.45 -13.52 -7.50
CA GLU A 436 40.97 -12.13 -7.57
C GLU A 436 39.67 -12.03 -8.36
N GLN A 437 39.54 -12.75 -9.49
CA GLN A 437 38.29 -12.82 -10.23
C GLN A 437 37.13 -13.39 -9.41
N LEU A 438 37.37 -14.48 -8.68
CA LEU A 438 36.35 -15.14 -7.85
C LEU A 438 36.04 -14.39 -6.55
N GLU A 439 36.86 -13.40 -6.16
CA GLU A 439 36.56 -12.51 -5.04
C GLU A 439 35.41 -11.55 -5.39
N MET A 440 35.28 -11.19 -6.68
CA MET A 440 34.18 -10.35 -7.20
C MET A 440 32.85 -11.10 -7.34
N LEU A 441 32.85 -12.43 -7.22
CA LEU A 441 31.67 -13.28 -7.45
C LEU A 441 30.47 -12.94 -6.55
N PRO A 442 30.61 -12.73 -5.22
CA PRO A 442 29.47 -12.37 -4.37
C PRO A 442 28.86 -11.02 -4.78
N GLN A 443 29.70 -10.07 -5.18
CA GLN A 443 29.24 -8.77 -5.67
C GLN A 443 28.50 -8.93 -7.00
N ALA A 444 29.07 -9.68 -7.95
CA ALA A 444 28.46 -9.96 -9.24
C ALA A 444 27.07 -10.61 -9.11
N VAL A 445 26.95 -11.65 -8.28
CA VAL A 445 25.67 -12.34 -8.03
C VAL A 445 24.67 -11.38 -7.38
N SER A 446 25.10 -10.59 -6.40
CA SER A 446 24.24 -9.60 -5.73
C SER A 446 23.73 -8.54 -6.71
N GLU A 447 24.60 -7.99 -7.55
CA GLU A 447 24.24 -6.95 -8.51
C GLU A 447 23.34 -7.49 -9.62
N ILE A 448 23.63 -8.68 -10.16
CA ILE A 448 22.77 -9.35 -11.13
C ILE A 448 21.38 -9.59 -10.54
N ARG A 449 21.28 -10.17 -9.34
CA ARG A 449 19.98 -10.39 -8.67
C ARG A 449 19.24 -9.08 -8.39
N ALA A 450 19.94 -8.03 -8.00
CA ALA A 450 19.34 -6.72 -7.77
C ALA A 450 18.75 -6.12 -9.05
N VAL A 451 19.36 -6.37 -10.22
CA VAL A 451 18.79 -5.99 -11.51
C VAL A 451 17.58 -6.83 -11.86
N LEU A 452 17.67 -8.16 -11.75
CA LEU A 452 16.57 -9.07 -12.08
C LEU A 452 15.34 -8.89 -11.18
N ALA A 453 15.54 -8.47 -9.93
CA ALA A 453 14.44 -8.21 -8.99
C ALA A 453 13.66 -6.91 -9.28
N LYS A 454 14.15 -6.03 -10.16
CA LYS A 454 13.45 -4.79 -10.51
C LYS A 454 12.21 -5.11 -11.35
N PRO A 455 11.02 -4.59 -10.99
CA PRO A 455 9.82 -4.78 -11.81
C PRO A 455 10.03 -4.11 -13.17
N GLY A 456 9.83 -4.88 -14.24
CA GLY A 456 10.03 -4.40 -15.62
C GLY A 456 11.48 -4.37 -16.09
N CYS A 457 12.38 -5.14 -15.46
CA CYS A 457 13.76 -5.32 -15.94
C CYS A 457 13.80 -5.65 -17.43
N THR A 458 14.65 -4.94 -18.19
CA THR A 458 14.89 -5.22 -19.61
C THR A 458 16.18 -6.02 -19.79
N TRP A 459 16.35 -6.65 -20.97
CA TRP A 459 17.61 -7.29 -21.34
C TRP A 459 18.80 -6.33 -21.25
N GLN A 460 18.59 -5.06 -21.59
CA GLN A 460 19.65 -4.06 -21.60
C GLN A 460 20.11 -3.69 -20.19
N ASP A 461 19.19 -3.68 -19.22
CA ASP A 461 19.52 -3.47 -17.80
C ASP A 461 20.38 -4.60 -17.25
N TYR A 462 20.03 -5.86 -17.58
CA TYR A 462 20.84 -7.03 -17.24
C TYR A 462 22.20 -6.99 -17.93
N TRP A 463 22.21 -6.78 -19.26
CA TRP A 463 23.42 -6.83 -20.07
C TRP A 463 24.46 -5.78 -19.65
N ALA A 464 24.00 -4.58 -19.25
CA ALA A 464 24.87 -3.52 -18.76
C ALA A 464 25.70 -3.95 -17.54
N VAL A 465 25.09 -4.70 -16.61
CA VAL A 465 25.78 -5.22 -15.42
C VAL A 465 26.57 -6.48 -15.76
N ALA A 466 26.00 -7.37 -16.58
CA ALA A 466 26.65 -8.62 -16.96
C ALA A 466 27.96 -8.43 -17.73
N GLN A 467 28.10 -7.33 -18.49
CA GLN A 467 29.35 -6.98 -19.19
C GLN A 467 30.52 -6.76 -18.25
N GLU A 468 30.30 -6.17 -17.06
CA GLU A 468 31.37 -5.93 -16.09
C GLU A 468 31.96 -7.24 -15.54
N TYR A 469 31.15 -8.30 -15.57
CA TYR A 469 31.47 -9.61 -15.01
C TYR A 469 31.65 -10.71 -16.06
N GLU A 470 31.83 -10.35 -17.34
CA GLU A 470 31.89 -11.31 -18.45
C GLU A 470 32.98 -12.38 -18.24
N VAL A 471 34.08 -12.00 -17.61
CA VAL A 471 35.22 -12.89 -17.33
C VAL A 471 34.87 -14.01 -16.33
N ILE A 472 33.89 -13.79 -15.46
CA ILE A 472 33.40 -14.76 -14.46
C ILE A 472 31.98 -15.24 -14.77
N LYS A 473 31.55 -15.14 -16.04
CA LYS A 473 30.20 -15.52 -16.47
C LYS A 473 29.82 -16.93 -16.07
N ALA A 474 30.70 -17.90 -16.33
CA ALA A 474 30.43 -19.30 -15.97
C ALA A 474 30.24 -19.48 -14.46
N ASP A 475 30.95 -18.70 -13.65
CA ASP A 475 30.97 -18.83 -12.20
C ASP A 475 29.71 -18.24 -11.56
N TYR A 476 29.35 -16.99 -11.90
CA TYR A 476 28.13 -16.40 -11.35
C TYR A 476 26.88 -17.11 -11.89
N TRP A 477 26.92 -17.63 -13.13
CA TRP A 477 25.79 -18.35 -13.72
C TRP A 477 25.48 -19.64 -12.97
N ALA A 478 26.48 -20.29 -12.37
CA ALA A 478 26.29 -21.47 -11.54
C ALA A 478 25.63 -21.17 -10.18
N GLU A 479 25.70 -19.92 -9.71
CA GLU A 479 25.12 -19.45 -8.44
C GLU A 479 23.69 -18.92 -8.60
N LEU A 480 23.26 -18.65 -9.84
CA LEU A 480 21.90 -18.22 -10.13
C LEU A 480 20.92 -19.38 -10.03
N THR A 481 19.69 -19.10 -9.60
CA THR A 481 18.62 -20.10 -9.57
C THR A 481 18.13 -20.41 -10.98
N THR A 482 17.47 -21.57 -11.15
CA THR A 482 16.86 -21.93 -12.43
C THR A 482 15.87 -20.86 -12.91
N GLU A 483 15.08 -20.30 -12.00
CA GLU A 483 14.13 -19.21 -12.28
C GLU A 483 14.84 -17.94 -12.78
N GLU A 484 15.95 -17.56 -12.16
CA GLU A 484 16.77 -16.40 -12.57
C GLU A 484 17.36 -16.62 -13.97
N THR A 485 17.87 -17.82 -14.26
CA THR A 485 18.42 -18.14 -15.58
C THR A 485 17.35 -18.20 -16.68
N GLU A 486 16.15 -18.69 -16.37
CA GLU A 486 15.00 -18.69 -17.29
C GLU A 486 14.52 -17.26 -17.58
N LEU A 487 14.51 -16.40 -16.56
CA LEU A 487 14.16 -14.99 -16.72
C LEU A 487 15.17 -14.27 -17.60
N ILE A 488 16.48 -14.50 -17.42
CA ILE A 488 17.52 -13.94 -18.30
C ILE A 488 17.30 -14.39 -19.75
N ALA A 489 17.03 -15.68 -19.98
CA ALA A 489 16.76 -16.21 -21.32
C ALA A 489 15.50 -15.59 -21.94
N ALA A 490 14.43 -15.41 -21.15
CA ALA A 490 13.20 -14.78 -21.61
C ALA A 490 13.42 -13.29 -21.97
N LEU A 491 14.24 -12.57 -21.20
CA LEU A 491 14.64 -11.20 -21.50
C LEU A 491 15.45 -11.13 -22.81
N GLU A 492 16.39 -12.07 -23.02
CA GLU A 492 17.15 -12.16 -24.26
C GLU A 492 16.23 -12.36 -25.46
N ILE A 493 15.29 -13.30 -25.38
CA ILE A 493 14.30 -13.55 -26.44
C ILE A 493 13.44 -12.31 -26.69
N ALA A 494 12.96 -11.65 -25.63
CA ALA A 494 12.14 -10.44 -25.74
C ALA A 494 12.88 -9.24 -26.32
N SER A 495 14.22 -9.21 -26.26
CA SER A 495 15.04 -8.16 -26.84
C SER A 495 15.17 -8.25 -28.37
N HIS A 496 14.95 -9.44 -28.93
CA HIS A 496 14.95 -9.65 -30.37
C HIS A 496 13.59 -9.24 -30.95
N PRO A 497 13.55 -8.62 -32.14
CA PRO A 497 12.28 -8.31 -32.80
C PRO A 497 11.49 -9.61 -32.98
N PRO A 498 10.17 -9.61 -32.69
CA PRO A 498 9.38 -10.82 -32.78
C PRO A 498 9.45 -11.36 -34.21
N VAL A 499 9.80 -12.64 -34.34
CA VAL A 499 9.88 -13.33 -35.64
C VAL A 499 8.56 -14.03 -35.88
N ILE A 500 8.03 -13.96 -37.10
CA ILE A 500 6.79 -14.65 -37.49
C ILE A 500 7.08 -16.15 -37.59
N GLN A 501 6.51 -16.93 -36.68
CA GLN A 501 6.69 -18.38 -36.54
C GLN A 501 5.34 -19.11 -36.59
N VAL A 502 5.35 -20.45 -36.67
CA VAL A 502 4.13 -21.27 -36.52
C VAL A 502 3.35 -20.87 -35.25
N GLY A 503 2.04 -20.67 -35.39
CA GLY A 503 1.13 -20.17 -34.34
C GLY A 503 1.04 -18.64 -34.25
N SER A 504 1.89 -17.89 -34.97
CA SER A 504 1.82 -16.42 -34.98
C SER A 504 0.55 -15.92 -35.66
N ILE A 505 -0.10 -14.92 -35.05
CA ILE A 505 -1.25 -14.24 -35.64
C ILE A 505 -0.73 -13.06 -36.47
N VAL A 506 -1.02 -13.08 -37.76
CA VAL A 506 -0.47 -12.17 -38.76
C VAL A 506 -1.56 -11.42 -39.53
N ALA A 507 -1.15 -10.29 -40.09
CA ALA A 507 -1.86 -9.49 -41.07
C ALA A 507 -0.95 -9.28 -42.29
N TYR A 508 -1.49 -8.80 -43.40
CA TYR A 508 -0.68 -8.31 -44.52
C TYR A 508 0.18 -7.10 -44.09
N ALA A 509 1.42 -7.04 -44.59
CA ALA A 509 2.39 -5.99 -44.24
C ALA A 509 2.15 -4.65 -44.95
N ASP A 510 1.63 -4.68 -46.19
CA ASP A 510 1.14 -3.48 -46.87
C ASP A 510 0.06 -2.80 -45.98
N PRO A 511 -0.14 -1.47 -46.01
CA PRO A 511 -1.30 -0.80 -45.43
C PRO A 511 -2.42 -0.43 -46.43
N TYR A 512 -2.27 -0.68 -47.75
CA TYR A 512 -3.24 -0.27 -48.81
C TYR A 512 -3.96 -1.37 -49.68
N TYR A 513 -3.52 -2.63 -49.68
CA TYR A 513 -4.34 -3.86 -49.92
C TYR A 513 -5.81 -3.93 -49.38
N THR A 514 -6.74 -4.43 -50.19
CA THR A 514 -8.20 -4.32 -49.94
C THR A 514 -8.81 -5.19 -48.82
N LEU A 515 -8.03 -5.91 -48.01
CA LEU A 515 -8.49 -6.90 -47.00
C LEU A 515 -8.13 -6.53 -45.53
N TYR A 516 -7.91 -5.25 -45.21
CA TYR A 516 -7.01 -4.81 -44.13
C TYR A 516 -7.23 -5.14 -42.67
N ASN A 517 -8.21 -5.95 -42.31
CA ASN A 517 -8.28 -6.50 -40.96
C ASN A 517 -8.43 -8.04 -40.98
N ALA A 518 -7.99 -8.67 -42.07
CA ALA A 518 -7.93 -10.12 -42.14
C ALA A 518 -6.90 -10.63 -41.13
N ARG A 519 -7.38 -11.28 -40.09
CA ARG A 519 -6.59 -12.07 -39.14
C ARG A 519 -6.23 -13.40 -39.78
N GLY A 520 -4.95 -13.77 -39.75
CA GLY A 520 -4.45 -15.06 -40.20
C GLY A 520 -3.56 -15.70 -39.15
N GLU A 521 -3.44 -17.03 -39.21
CA GLU A 521 -2.57 -17.82 -38.33
C GLU A 521 -1.53 -18.57 -39.18
N VAL A 522 -0.27 -18.51 -38.79
CA VAL A 522 0.79 -19.29 -39.43
C VAL A 522 0.66 -20.75 -39.00
N VAL A 523 0.43 -21.65 -39.94
CA VAL A 523 0.17 -23.08 -39.66
C VAL A 523 1.41 -23.94 -39.90
N GLU A 524 2.31 -23.51 -40.76
CA GLU A 524 3.48 -24.29 -41.16
C GLU A 524 4.63 -23.37 -41.61
N GLU A 525 5.86 -23.75 -41.29
CA GLU A 525 7.07 -23.10 -41.79
C GLU A 525 7.62 -23.90 -42.97
N LEU A 526 7.77 -23.23 -44.12
CA LEU A 526 8.26 -23.84 -45.35
C LEU A 526 9.75 -23.56 -45.60
N GLY A 527 10.36 -22.68 -44.80
CA GLY A 527 11.78 -22.31 -44.84
C GLY A 527 12.09 -21.13 -43.92
N GLU A 528 13.32 -20.62 -43.96
CA GLU A 528 13.78 -19.51 -43.10
C GLU A 528 12.99 -18.21 -43.33
N GLU A 529 12.52 -17.98 -44.57
CA GLU A 529 11.81 -16.76 -44.96
C GLU A 529 10.34 -16.98 -45.34
N GLU A 530 9.87 -18.23 -45.36
CA GLU A 530 8.57 -18.58 -45.95
C GLU A 530 7.66 -19.33 -45.00
N VAL A 531 6.41 -18.90 -44.95
CA VAL A 531 5.41 -19.41 -44.03
C VAL A 531 4.09 -19.66 -44.75
N LEU A 532 3.33 -20.64 -44.24
CA LEU A 532 2.02 -21.02 -44.73
C LEU A 532 0.96 -20.46 -43.77
N VAL A 533 0.15 -19.52 -44.24
CA VAL A 533 -0.87 -18.83 -43.44
C VAL A 533 -2.26 -19.34 -43.78
N ALA A 534 -3.02 -19.66 -42.75
CA ALA A 534 -4.46 -19.90 -42.84
C ALA A 534 -5.20 -18.62 -42.40
N TRP A 535 -5.94 -18.02 -43.32
CA TRP A 535 -6.68 -16.80 -43.04
C TRP A 535 -8.07 -17.10 -42.48
N ASP A 536 -8.52 -16.32 -41.48
CA ASP A 536 -9.82 -16.53 -40.84
C ASP A 536 -10.99 -16.41 -41.83
N HIS A 537 -10.89 -15.52 -42.84
CA HIS A 537 -11.91 -15.36 -43.87
C HIS A 537 -11.98 -16.53 -44.87
N TRP A 538 -11.00 -17.42 -44.88
CA TRP A 538 -11.00 -18.66 -45.66
C TRP A 538 -11.04 -19.92 -44.79
N LYS A 539 -11.32 -19.78 -43.49
CA LYS A 539 -11.35 -20.90 -42.54
C LYS A 539 -12.33 -22.01 -42.95
N ASN A 540 -13.45 -21.64 -43.57
CA ASN A 540 -14.46 -22.59 -44.07
C ASN A 540 -14.05 -23.29 -45.38
N GLU A 541 -13.10 -22.72 -46.12
CA GLU A 541 -12.60 -23.26 -47.39
C GLU A 541 -11.34 -24.13 -47.22
N GLY A 542 -10.76 -24.16 -46.01
CA GLY A 542 -9.53 -24.90 -45.71
C GLY A 542 -8.31 -24.42 -46.49
N ARG A 543 -8.40 -23.23 -47.12
CA ARG A 543 -7.31 -22.69 -47.95
C ARG A 543 -6.18 -22.18 -47.06
N LYS A 544 -4.97 -22.60 -47.40
CA LYS A 544 -3.73 -22.10 -46.82
C LYS A 544 -2.85 -21.55 -47.95
N ILE A 545 -2.25 -20.38 -47.74
CA ILE A 545 -1.46 -19.69 -48.76
C ILE A 545 -0.04 -19.45 -48.24
N ARG A 546 0.95 -19.61 -49.12
CA ARG A 546 2.35 -19.33 -48.84
C ARG A 546 2.63 -17.84 -48.96
N TYR A 547 3.37 -17.30 -47.99
CA TYR A 547 3.85 -15.92 -47.94
C TYR A 547 5.30 -15.86 -47.51
N PHE A 548 5.99 -14.81 -47.93
CA PHE A 548 7.26 -14.44 -47.31
C PHE A 548 7.03 -13.70 -46.00
N ARG A 549 7.91 -13.87 -45.02
CA ARG A 549 7.80 -13.23 -43.69
C ARG A 549 7.76 -11.70 -43.78
N ASN A 550 8.39 -11.10 -44.79
CA ASN A 550 8.37 -9.65 -45.05
C ASN A 550 7.04 -9.13 -45.66
N GLU A 551 6.20 -10.01 -46.21
CA GLU A 551 4.87 -9.68 -46.72
C GLU A 551 3.81 -9.67 -45.60
N LEU A 552 4.21 -10.08 -44.39
CA LEU A 552 3.36 -10.22 -43.23
C LEU A 552 3.84 -9.31 -42.10
N ARG A 553 2.91 -8.91 -41.24
CA ARG A 553 3.17 -8.22 -39.98
C ARG A 553 2.37 -8.88 -38.87
N PHE A 554 2.75 -8.70 -37.62
CA PHE A 554 1.90 -9.14 -36.50
C PHE A 554 0.55 -8.43 -36.54
N TRP A 555 -0.50 -9.21 -36.29
CA TRP A 555 -1.86 -8.72 -36.17
C TRP A 555 -1.96 -7.74 -34.99
N GLN A 556 -2.25 -6.47 -35.29
CA GLN A 556 -2.55 -5.44 -34.29
C GLN A 556 -4.07 -5.29 -34.32
N GLY A 557 -4.79 -5.87 -33.35
CA GLY A 557 -6.26 -5.87 -33.34
C GLY A 557 -6.90 -4.48 -33.37
N GLU A 558 -8.23 -4.42 -33.40
CA GLU A 558 -9.04 -3.19 -33.59
C GLU A 558 -8.90 -2.09 -32.52
N ASN A 559 -7.95 -2.17 -31.59
CA ASN A 559 -7.68 -1.11 -30.61
C ASN A 559 -6.17 -0.83 -30.52
N LYS A 560 -5.71 0.14 -31.31
CA LYS A 560 -4.54 0.96 -30.99
C LYS A 560 -4.90 2.43 -31.15
#